data_AF-A0A7K3ISV4-F1
#
_entry.id   AF-A0A7K3ISV4-F1
#
_cell.length_a   1.000
_cell.length_b   1.000
_cell.length_c   1.000
_cell.angle_alpha   90.00
_cell.angle_beta   90.00
_cell.angle_gamma   90.00
#
_symmetry.space_group_name_H-M   'P 1'
#
loop_
_entity.id
_entity.type
_entity.pdbx_description
1 polymer ?
#
loop_
_entity_poly.entity_id
_entity_poly.type
_entity_poly.pdbx_seq_one_letter_code
_entity_poly.pdbx_strand_id
1 'polypeptide(L)'
;MDYKLINTDYLDSVSGDDYSIMSEIIGIFKEQVPEILQEMKKLHSEKNYYSLGLLAHKAKSSVAIMGMDDLAAMLKSFELEAKEGKGAEKYEYYIGKFEKDTSEAVKELDDLISNRLKQK
;
A
#
# COMPACT_ATOMS: atom_id res chain seq x y z
N MET A 1 16.34 -1.52 11.87
CA MET A 1 15.39 -0.40 11.86
C MET A 1 14.25 -0.72 12.83
N ASP A 2 13.47 0.27 13.26
CA ASP A 2 12.19 0.01 13.96
C ASP A 2 11.09 0.04 12.89
N TYR A 3 10.43 -1.10 12.64
CA TYR A 3 9.42 -1.23 11.59
C TYR A 3 8.06 -0.84 12.14
N LYS A 4 7.46 0.22 11.59
CA LYS A 4 6.23 0.82 12.13
C LYS A 4 5.02 0.64 11.22
N LEU A 5 5.25 0.49 9.93
CA LEU A 5 4.18 0.40 8.94
C LEU A 5 4.00 -1.01 8.43
N ILE A 6 5.09 -1.77 8.29
CA ILE A 6 5.06 -3.16 7.83
C ILE A 6 5.03 -4.15 9.00
N ASN A 7 4.51 -5.34 8.74
CA ASN A 7 4.58 -6.45 9.69
C ASN A 7 5.51 -7.54 9.14
N THR A 8 6.69 -7.69 9.74
CA THR A 8 7.70 -8.66 9.30
C THR A 8 7.26 -10.10 9.51
N ASP A 9 6.58 -10.39 10.63
CA ASP A 9 6.11 -11.75 10.93
C ASP A 9 5.03 -12.18 9.95
N TYR A 10 4.17 -11.23 9.54
CA TYR A 10 3.18 -11.48 8.50
C TYR A 10 3.83 -11.69 7.13
N LEU A 11 4.84 -10.89 6.78
CA LEU A 11 5.63 -11.05 5.56
C LEU A 11 6.33 -12.42 5.50
N ASP A 12 6.93 -12.85 6.61
CA ASP A 12 7.53 -14.18 6.77
C ASP A 12 6.44 -15.26 6.56
N SER A 13 5.26 -15.10 7.17
CA SER A 13 4.14 -16.03 7.00
C SER A 13 3.60 -16.12 5.56
N VAL A 14 3.43 -15.01 4.85
CA VAL A 14 2.90 -15.02 3.46
C VAL A 14 3.94 -15.49 2.44
N SER A 15 5.23 -15.32 2.76
CA SER A 15 6.33 -15.84 1.93
C SER A 15 6.72 -17.28 2.25
N GLY A 16 6.15 -17.87 3.31
CA GLY A 16 6.50 -19.23 3.74
C GLY A 16 7.94 -19.35 4.21
N ASP A 17 8.45 -18.31 4.88
CA ASP A 17 9.86 -18.14 5.26
C ASP A 17 10.85 -18.20 4.06
N ASP A 18 10.35 -18.12 2.82
CA ASP A 18 11.16 -18.12 1.61
C ASP A 18 11.52 -16.69 1.19
N TYR A 19 12.81 -16.39 1.32
CA TYR A 19 13.37 -15.09 0.95
C TYR A 19 13.14 -14.71 -0.52
N SER A 20 13.17 -15.67 -1.46
CA SER A 20 12.93 -15.38 -2.87
C SER A 20 11.50 -14.93 -3.10
N ILE A 21 10.54 -15.62 -2.46
CA ILE A 21 9.12 -15.26 -2.52
C ILE A 21 8.90 -13.89 -1.88
N MET A 22 9.49 -13.63 -0.72
CA MET A 22 9.40 -12.33 -0.05
C MET A 22 9.93 -11.19 -0.93
N SER A 23 11.10 -11.38 -1.55
CA SER A 23 11.70 -10.39 -2.44
C SER A 23 10.83 -10.14 -3.69
N GLU A 24 10.17 -11.17 -4.22
CA GLU A 24 9.25 -11.04 -5.35
C GLU A 24 8.00 -10.23 -4.96
N ILE A 25 7.35 -10.58 -3.84
CA ILE A 25 6.17 -9.87 -3.34
C ILE A 25 6.50 -8.39 -3.09
N ILE A 26 7.62 -8.10 -2.44
CA ILE A 26 8.07 -6.72 -2.19
C ILE A 26 8.39 -6.00 -3.50
N GLY A 27 9.00 -6.68 -4.47
CA GLY A 27 9.26 -6.13 -5.80
C GLY A 27 7.98 -5.69 -6.50
N ILE A 28 6.98 -6.57 -6.55
CA ILE A 28 5.67 -6.28 -7.13
C ILE A 28 5.00 -5.09 -6.41
N PHE A 29 5.06 -5.06 -5.08
CA PHE A 29 4.51 -3.93 -4.30
C PHE A 29 5.17 -2.60 -4.70
N LYS A 30 6.50 -2.57 -4.78
CA LYS A 30 7.27 -1.37 -5.15
C LYS A 30 6.97 -0.87 -6.56
N GLU A 31 6.71 -1.78 -7.50
CA GLU A 31 6.32 -1.42 -8.87
C GLU A 31 4.88 -0.88 -8.94
N GLN A 32 3.96 -1.48 -8.18
CA GLN A 32 2.54 -1.10 -8.21
C GLN A 32 2.23 0.23 -7.51
N VAL A 33 2.91 0.54 -6.40
CA VAL A 33 2.66 1.77 -5.62
C VAL A 33 2.66 3.04 -6.47
N PRO A 34 3.70 3.35 -7.27
CA PRO A 34 3.71 4.57 -8.08
C PRO A 34 2.62 4.60 -9.15
N GLU A 35 2.32 3.46 -9.78
CA GLU A 35 1.26 3.35 -10.79
C GLU A 35 -0.12 3.63 -10.18
N ILE A 36 -0.40 3.02 -9.03
CA ILE A 36 -1.64 3.21 -8.27
C ILE A 36 -1.76 4.68 -7.84
N LEU A 37 -0.70 5.28 -7.31
CA LEU A 37 -0.71 6.66 -6.87
C LEU A 37 -0.99 7.64 -8.02
N GLN A 38 -0.35 7.42 -9.17
CA GLN A 38 -0.56 8.25 -10.35
C GLN A 38 -2.02 8.15 -10.84
N GLU A 39 -2.57 6.94 -10.91
CA GLU A 39 -3.95 6.75 -11.33
C GLU A 39 -4.95 7.29 -10.30
N MET A 40 -4.67 7.20 -8.99
CA MET A 40 -5.48 7.84 -7.95
C MET A 40 -5.57 9.36 -8.16
N LYS A 41 -4.42 10.02 -8.36
CA LYS A 41 -4.34 11.47 -8.62
C LYS A 41 -5.11 11.85 -9.89
N LYS A 42 -4.96 11.07 -10.96
CA LYS A 42 -5.69 11.26 -12.22
C LYS A 42 -7.20 11.13 -12.04
N LEU A 43 -7.69 10.02 -11.51
CA LEU A 43 -9.13 9.78 -11.30
C LEU A 43 -9.76 10.81 -10.37
N HIS A 44 -9.03 11.26 -9.36
CA HIS A 44 -9.47 12.35 -8.48
C HIS A 44 -9.64 13.66 -9.25
N SER A 45 -8.66 14.03 -10.10
CA SER A 45 -8.74 15.25 -10.93
C SER A 45 -9.88 15.23 -11.96
N GLU A 46 -10.18 14.05 -12.50
CA GLU A 46 -11.29 13.81 -13.43
C GLU A 46 -12.65 13.68 -12.73
N LYS A 47 -12.67 13.72 -11.39
CA LYS A 47 -13.85 13.47 -10.54
C LYS A 47 -14.51 12.11 -10.80
N ASN A 48 -13.74 11.13 -11.28
CA ASN A 48 -14.20 9.78 -11.54
C ASN A 48 -14.15 8.94 -10.25
N TYR A 49 -15.00 9.31 -9.29
CA TYR A 49 -14.93 8.79 -7.92
C TYR A 49 -15.28 7.30 -7.80
N TYR A 50 -16.18 6.81 -8.64
CA TYR A 50 -16.50 5.37 -8.64
C TYR A 50 -15.26 4.53 -9.00
N SER A 51 -14.55 4.93 -10.05
CA SER A 51 -13.31 4.28 -10.46
C SER A 51 -12.19 4.48 -9.43
N LEU A 52 -12.13 5.65 -8.79
CA LEU A 52 -11.21 5.91 -7.68
C LEU A 52 -11.45 4.97 -6.50
N GLY A 53 -12.72 4.70 -6.16
CA GLY A 53 -13.07 3.73 -5.12
C GLY A 53 -12.73 2.28 -5.51
N LEU A 54 -12.87 1.90 -6.78
CA LEU A 54 -12.38 0.62 -7.28
C LEU A 54 -10.86 0.50 -7.21
N LEU A 55 -10.13 1.59 -7.46
CA LEU A 55 -8.67 1.62 -7.33
C LEU A 55 -8.24 1.53 -5.86
N ALA A 56 -8.93 2.23 -4.95
CA ALA A 56 -8.70 2.12 -3.51
C ALA A 56 -8.88 0.67 -3.00
N HIS A 57 -9.87 -0.06 -3.52
CA HIS A 57 -10.05 -1.49 -3.23
C HIS A 57 -8.82 -2.33 -3.60
N LYS A 58 -8.26 -2.10 -4.79
CA LYS A 58 -7.06 -2.82 -5.26
C LYS A 58 -5.85 -2.47 -4.40
N ALA A 59 -5.65 -1.18 -4.13
CA ALA A 59 -4.57 -0.67 -3.30
C ALA A 59 -4.61 -1.27 -1.88
N LYS A 60 -5.82 -1.41 -1.30
CA LYS A 60 -6.03 -2.01 0.03
C LYS A 60 -5.43 -3.42 0.13
N SER A 61 -5.71 -4.28 -0.85
CA SER A 61 -5.17 -5.65 -0.84
C SER A 61 -3.65 -5.65 -0.96
N SER A 62 -3.08 -4.77 -1.78
CA SER A 62 -1.64 -4.65 -1.97
C SER A 62 -0.93 -4.26 -0.65
N VAL A 63 -1.42 -3.23 0.05
CA VAL A 63 -0.82 -2.79 1.32
C VAL A 63 -1.07 -3.76 2.49
N ALA A 64 -2.21 -4.48 2.47
CA ALA A 64 -2.51 -5.49 3.48
C ALA A 64 -1.54 -6.68 3.42
N ILE A 65 -1.05 -7.06 2.23
CA ILE A 65 -0.03 -8.11 2.09
C ILE A 65 1.28 -7.71 2.80
N MET A 66 1.58 -6.40 2.86
CA MET A 66 2.74 -5.87 3.59
C MET A 66 2.50 -5.73 5.10
N GLY A 67 1.31 -6.08 5.59
CA GLY A 67 0.91 -5.94 7.00
C GLY A 67 0.55 -4.51 7.41
N MET A 68 0.26 -3.62 6.45
CA MET A 68 -0.08 -2.21 6.71
C MET A 68 -1.56 -2.03 7.08
N ASP A 69 -1.98 -2.61 8.20
CA ASP A 69 -3.39 -2.75 8.58
C ASP A 69 -4.13 -1.40 8.71
N ASP A 70 -3.49 -0.40 9.29
CA ASP A 70 -4.07 0.96 9.43
C ASP A 70 -4.33 1.61 8.07
N LEU A 71 -3.39 1.45 7.13
CA LEU A 71 -3.55 1.97 5.78
C LEU A 71 -4.63 1.19 5.01
N ALA A 72 -4.68 -0.14 5.17
CA ALA A 72 -5.73 -0.97 4.58
C ALA A 72 -7.12 -0.58 5.09
N ALA A 73 -7.27 -0.29 6.39
CA ALA A 73 -8.52 0.17 6.98
C ALA A 73 -8.95 1.55 6.44
N MET A 74 -8.00 2.47 6.28
CA MET A 74 -8.26 3.76 5.65
C MET A 74 -8.70 3.59 4.19
N LEU A 75 -8.00 2.77 3.39
CA LEU A 75 -8.34 2.53 1.99
C LEU A 75 -9.71 1.86 1.82
N LYS A 76 -10.14 1.04 2.79
CA LYS A 76 -11.52 0.52 2.84
C LYS A 76 -12.54 1.65 3.02
N SER A 77 -12.24 2.61 3.88
CA SER A 77 -13.11 3.79 4.09
C SER A 77 -13.16 4.64 2.81
N PHE A 78 -12.00 4.90 2.21
CA PHE A 78 -11.89 5.60 0.94
C PHE A 78 -12.67 4.89 -0.18
N GLU A 79 -12.55 3.57 -0.29
CA GLU A 79 -13.30 2.76 -1.26
C GLU A 79 -14.81 3.00 -1.14
N LEU A 80 -15.36 2.92 0.08
CA LEU A 80 -16.81 3.05 0.31
C LEU A 80 -17.28 4.48 0.06
N GLU A 81 -16.59 5.47 0.62
CA GLU A 81 -16.92 6.89 0.45
C GLU A 81 -16.86 7.29 -1.03
N ALA A 82 -15.81 6.89 -1.76
CA ALA A 82 -15.64 7.19 -3.19
C ALA A 82 -16.69 6.54 -4.09
N LYS A 83 -17.05 5.27 -3.84
CA LYS A 83 -18.11 4.58 -4.60
C LYS A 83 -19.49 5.19 -4.37
N GLU A 84 -19.75 5.71 -3.17
CA GLU A 84 -21.01 6.39 -2.83
C GLU A 84 -21.01 7.89 -3.19
N GLY A 85 -19.88 8.44 -3.63
CA GLY A 85 -19.73 9.87 -3.93
C GLY A 85 -19.83 10.78 -2.71
N LYS A 86 -19.47 10.29 -1.52
CA LYS A 86 -19.55 11.01 -0.25
C LYS A 86 -18.17 11.38 0.28
N GLY A 87 -18.06 12.50 1.00
CA GLY A 87 -16.81 12.84 1.68
C GLY A 87 -15.68 13.22 0.72
N ALA A 88 -15.99 13.79 -0.44
CA ALA A 88 -15.01 14.14 -1.47
C ALA A 88 -13.92 15.11 -0.96
N GLU A 89 -14.21 15.91 0.07
CA GLU A 89 -13.25 16.75 0.77
C GLU A 89 -12.10 15.97 1.44
N LYS A 90 -12.26 14.66 1.66
CA LYS A 90 -11.26 13.79 2.29
C LYS A 90 -10.39 13.03 1.29
N TYR A 91 -10.77 12.99 0.01
CA TYR A 91 -10.09 12.12 -0.96
C TYR A 91 -8.63 12.54 -1.16
N GLU A 92 -8.34 13.84 -1.19
CA GLU A 92 -6.98 14.35 -1.25
C GLU A 92 -6.14 13.93 -0.03
N TYR A 93 -6.74 13.94 1.16
CA TYR A 93 -6.09 13.43 2.37
C TYR A 93 -5.79 11.92 2.27
N TYR A 94 -6.74 11.11 1.79
CA TYR A 94 -6.52 9.67 1.63
C TYR A 94 -5.40 9.36 0.63
N ILE A 95 -5.38 10.07 -0.51
CA ILE A 95 -4.32 9.92 -1.52
C ILE A 95 -2.97 10.34 -0.94
N GLY A 96 -2.91 11.46 -0.22
CA GLY A 96 -1.68 11.94 0.42
C GLY A 96 -1.17 10.99 1.52
N LYS A 97 -2.08 10.39 2.30
CA LYS A 97 -1.72 9.37 3.30
C LYS A 97 -1.22 8.09 2.64
N PHE A 98 -1.84 7.64 1.55
CA PHE A 98 -1.34 6.50 0.77
C PHE A 98 0.07 6.77 0.24
N GLU A 99 0.33 7.92 -0.37
CA GLU A 99 1.65 8.32 -0.87
C GLU A 99 2.71 8.30 0.23
N LYS A 100 2.41 8.94 1.37
CA LYS A 100 3.34 9.02 2.51
C LYS A 100 3.64 7.64 3.10
N ASP A 101 2.60 6.90 3.47
CA ASP A 101 2.76 5.64 4.21
C ASP A 101 3.42 4.58 3.31
N THR A 102 3.08 4.51 2.03
CA THR A 102 3.75 3.57 1.11
C THR A 102 5.19 3.95 0.84
N SER A 103 5.52 5.24 0.74
CA SER A 103 6.92 5.68 0.58
C SER A 103 7.78 5.31 1.79
N GLU A 104 7.27 5.49 3.02
CA GLU A 104 7.98 5.07 4.22
C GLU A 104 8.06 3.53 4.34
N ALA A 105 6.99 2.81 4.01
CA ALA A 105 6.99 1.35 3.99
C ALA A 105 8.01 0.78 3.01
N VAL A 106 8.19 1.38 1.82
CA VAL A 106 9.24 0.95 0.87
C VAL A 106 10.63 1.06 1.50
N LYS A 107 10.91 2.08 2.31
CA LYS A 107 12.21 2.18 3.02
C LYS A 107 12.37 1.09 4.07
N GLU A 108 11.31 0.78 4.81
CA GLU A 108 11.29 -0.32 5.78
C GLU A 108 11.55 -1.67 5.11
N LEU A 109 10.91 -1.91 3.96
CA LEU A 109 11.09 -3.14 3.16
C LEU A 109 12.50 -3.25 2.58
N ASP A 110 13.08 -2.14 2.09
CA ASP A 110 14.45 -2.13 1.57
C ASP A 110 15.49 -2.42 2.66
N ASP A 111 15.28 -1.90 3.88
CA ASP A 111 16.11 -2.23 5.04
C ASP A 111 15.95 -3.71 5.43
N LEU A 112 14.72 -4.23 5.46
CA LEU A 112 14.42 -5.63 5.76
C LEU A 112 15.18 -6.57 4.81
N ILE A 113 15.01 -6.38 3.49
CA ILE A 113 15.70 -7.19 2.47
C ILE A 113 17.22 -7.09 2.63
N SER A 114 17.75 -5.88 2.80
CA SER A 114 19.18 -5.65 2.97
C SER A 114 19.75 -6.36 4.20
N ASN A 115 19.01 -6.39 5.31
CA ASN A 115 19.43 -7.03 6.54
C ASN A 115 19.33 -8.57 6.47
N ARG A 116 18.37 -9.11 5.72
CA ARG A 116 18.27 -10.56 5.47
C ARG A 116 19.39 -11.04 4.53
N LEU A 117 19.80 -10.23 3.54
CA LEU A 117 20.95 -10.54 2.67
C LEU A 117 22.28 -10.64 3.43
N LYS A 118 22.48 -9.79 4.44
CA LYS A 118 23.72 -9.80 5.27
C LYS A 118 23.81 -10.98 6.25
N GLN A 119 22.70 -11.68 6.48
CA GLN A 119 22.60 -12.83 7.40
C GLN A 119 22.77 -14.18 6.68
N LYS A 120 22.87 -14.19 5.35
CA LYS A 120 23.29 -15.35 4.56
C LYS A 120 24.81 -15.42 4.46
#